data_AF-A0A218Q7X8-F1
#
_entry.id   AF-A0A218Q7X8-F1
#
_cell.length_a   1.000
_cell.length_b   1.000
_cell.length_c   1.000
_cell.angle_alpha   90.00
_cell.angle_beta   90.00
_cell.angle_gamma   90.00
#
_symmetry.space_group_name_H-M   'P 1'
#
loop_
_entity.id
_entity.type
_entity.pdbx_description
1 polymer ?
#
loop_
_entity_poly.entity_id
_entity_poly.type
_entity_poly.pdbx_seq_one_letter_code
_entity_poly.pdbx_strand_id
1 'polypeptide(L)'
;MTLTLETPLKEDKLSQGGVSFRKPSLDFPFFGGTVRLRYVDDQGQDKTRYVHLWHRTAQVLEPLLQVTLPPSNQRNVQLDLIYPPDSTPPQVVTVRTLEK
;
A
#
# COMPACT_ATOMS: atom_id res chain seq x y z
N MET A 1 -2.96 1.11 12.86
CA MET A 1 -1.91 1.25 11.82
C MET A 1 -2.47 0.69 10.52
N THR A 2 -2.12 1.30 9.40
CA THR A 2 -2.53 0.90 8.05
C THR A 2 -1.31 0.59 7.21
N LEU A 3 -1.49 -0.34 6.27
CA LEU A 3 -0.53 -0.70 5.23
C LEU A 3 -1.20 -0.52 3.86
N THR A 4 -0.57 0.26 2.99
CA THR A 4 -1.07 0.55 1.64
C THR A 4 0.05 0.36 0.62
N LEU A 5 -0.30 -0.12 -0.58
CA LEU A 5 0.58 -0.07 -1.75
C LEU A 5 0.11 1.09 -2.63
N GLU A 6 0.96 2.07 -2.88
CA GLU A 6 0.63 3.33 -3.53
C GLU A 6 1.39 3.47 -4.86
N THR A 7 0.82 4.20 -5.82
CA THR A 7 1.42 4.55 -7.12
C THR A 7 1.49 6.07 -7.28
N PRO A 8 2.39 6.76 -6.56
CA PRO A 8 2.44 8.23 -6.55
C PRO A 8 3.00 8.81 -7.85
N LEU A 9 2.97 10.14 -7.98
CA LEU A 9 3.67 10.83 -9.07
C LEU A 9 5.19 10.62 -8.94
N LYS A 10 5.85 10.36 -10.06
CA LYS A 10 7.31 10.32 -10.11
C LYS A 10 7.86 11.74 -10.02
N GLU A 11 8.73 11.97 -9.05
CA GLU A 11 9.49 13.21 -8.90
C GLU A 11 10.97 12.88 -8.72
N ASP A 12 11.85 13.57 -9.46
CA ASP A 12 13.31 13.41 -9.29
C ASP A 12 13.84 14.27 -8.14
N LYS A 13 13.16 15.39 -7.85
CA LYS A 13 13.34 16.20 -6.64
C LYS A 13 11.97 16.36 -6.00
N LEU A 14 11.85 15.93 -4.74
CA LEU A 14 10.58 15.99 -4.02
C LEU A 14 10.13 17.45 -3.91
N SER A 15 8.92 17.73 -4.41
CA SER A 15 8.32 19.07 -4.30
C SER A 15 7.76 19.35 -2.91
N GLN A 16 7.47 18.27 -2.16
CA GLN A 16 6.96 18.28 -0.79
C GLN A 16 7.75 17.31 0.09
N GLY A 17 7.53 17.31 1.41
CA GLY A 17 8.18 16.39 2.34
C GLY A 17 7.75 14.92 2.24
N GLY A 18 7.23 14.47 1.10
CA GLY A 18 6.69 13.12 0.90
C GLY A 18 6.22 12.86 -0.53
N VAL A 19 5.62 11.70 -0.75
CA VAL A 19 5.07 11.31 -2.06
C VAL A 19 3.84 12.14 -2.43
N SER A 20 3.74 12.54 -3.69
CA SER A 20 2.64 13.38 -4.18
C SER A 20 1.58 12.59 -4.94
N PHE A 21 0.33 12.99 -4.73
CA PHE A 21 -0.86 12.46 -5.40
C PHE A 21 -1.63 13.61 -6.07
N ARG A 22 -2.53 13.28 -7.01
CA ARG A 22 -3.32 14.25 -7.77
C ARG A 22 -4.79 13.87 -7.72
N LYS A 23 -5.67 14.86 -7.66
CA LYS A 23 -7.11 14.69 -7.90
C LYS A 23 -7.51 15.55 -9.11
N PRO A 24 -8.08 14.98 -10.19
CA PRO A 24 -8.31 13.54 -10.42
C PRO A 24 -7.00 12.76 -10.65
N SER A 25 -7.05 11.44 -10.46
CA SER A 25 -5.94 10.54 -10.84
C SER A 25 -5.73 10.54 -12.36
N LEU A 26 -4.58 10.05 -12.83
CA LEU A 26 -4.38 9.80 -14.26
C LEU A 26 -5.11 8.52 -14.69
N ASP A 27 -5.60 8.45 -15.92
CA ASP A 27 -6.44 7.32 -16.36
C ASP A 27 -5.66 6.04 -16.72
N PHE A 28 -4.33 6.13 -16.81
CA PHE A 28 -3.49 4.99 -17.18
C PHE A 28 -3.27 4.03 -15.99
N PRO A 29 -3.40 2.70 -16.19
CA PRO A 29 -3.10 1.72 -15.14
C PRO A 29 -1.59 1.64 -14.92
N PHE A 30 -1.15 1.83 -13.67
CA PHE A 30 0.27 1.79 -13.29
C PHE A 30 0.67 0.47 -12.65
N PHE A 31 -0.29 -0.20 -12.04
CA PHE A 31 -0.11 -1.50 -11.45
C PHE A 31 -1.40 -2.30 -11.56
N GLY A 32 -1.32 -3.46 -12.20
CA GLY A 32 -2.38 -4.47 -12.24
C GLY A 32 -1.81 -5.79 -11.77
N GLY A 33 -2.25 -6.28 -10.61
CA GLY A 33 -1.65 -7.49 -10.05
C GLY A 33 -2.22 -7.93 -8.72
N THR A 34 -1.99 -9.19 -8.38
CA THR A 34 -2.40 -9.75 -7.09
C THR A 34 -1.26 -9.64 -6.08
N VAL A 35 -1.55 -9.09 -4.91
CA VAL A 35 -0.65 -9.11 -3.76
C VAL A 35 -1.12 -10.11 -2.73
N ARG A 36 -0.18 -10.69 -1.99
CA ARG A 36 -0.48 -11.56 -0.84
C ARG A 36 -0.03 -10.89 0.45
N LEU A 37 -0.95 -10.85 1.41
CA LEU A 37 -0.69 -10.42 2.78
C LEU A 37 -0.68 -11.65 3.68
N ARG A 38 0.29 -11.71 4.59
CA ARG A 38 0.30 -12.64 5.73
C ARG A 38 0.51 -11.87 7.01
N TYR A 39 -0.33 -12.11 8.01
CA TYR A 39 -0.27 -11.41 9.30
C TYR A 39 -1.00 -12.21 10.37
N VAL A 40 -0.70 -11.91 11.63
CA VAL A 40 -1.47 -12.41 12.78
C VAL A 40 -2.57 -11.39 13.09
N ASP A 41 -3.82 -11.84 13.14
CA ASP A 41 -4.95 -10.98 13.48
C ASP A 41 -5.04 -10.67 14.99
N ASP A 42 -6.05 -9.88 15.35
CA ASP A 42 -6.25 -9.47 16.75
C ASP A 42 -6.67 -10.62 17.67
N GLN A 43 -7.10 -11.76 17.11
CA GLN A 43 -7.42 -12.99 17.85
C GLN A 43 -6.21 -13.95 17.95
N GLY A 44 -5.05 -13.55 17.41
CA GLY A 44 -3.84 -14.37 17.43
C GLY A 44 -3.80 -15.44 16.33
N GLN A 45 -4.68 -15.36 15.32
CA GLN A 45 -4.72 -16.33 14.22
C GLN A 45 -3.89 -15.85 13.04
N ASP A 46 -3.14 -16.77 12.43
CA ASP A 46 -2.49 -16.53 11.15
C ASP A 46 -3.54 -16.34 10.04
N LYS A 47 -3.47 -15.21 9.35
CA LYS A 47 -4.31 -14.89 8.19
C LYS A 47 -3.43 -14.76 6.95
N THR A 48 -3.93 -15.34 5.86
CA THR A 48 -3.42 -15.10 4.51
C THR A 48 -4.54 -14.47 3.68
N ARG A 49 -4.28 -13.31 3.08
CA ARG A 49 -5.23 -12.59 2.24
C ARG A 49 -4.61 -12.31 0.87
N TYR A 50 -5.36 -12.58 -0.19
CA TYR A 50 -5.01 -12.20 -1.55
C TYR A 50 -5.88 -11.01 -1.98
N VAL A 51 -5.25 -9.98 -2.52
CA VAL A 51 -5.96 -8.79 -3.01
C VAL A 51 -5.52 -8.54 -4.44
N HIS A 52 -6.48 -8.55 -5.36
CA HIS A 52 -6.24 -8.11 -6.73
C HIS A 52 -6.34 -6.59 -6.80
N LEU A 53 -5.28 -5.95 -7.26
CA LEU A 53 -5.14 -4.50 -7.32
C LEU A 53 -5.14 -4.04 -8.77
N TRP A 54 -5.85 -2.94 -8.99
CA TRP A 54 -5.84 -2.19 -10.23
C TRP A 54 -5.68 -0.70 -9.90
N HIS A 55 -4.44 -0.21 -9.99
CA HIS A 55 -4.10 1.14 -9.58
C HIS A 55 -3.92 2.08 -10.77
N ARG A 56 -4.50 3.26 -10.63
CA ARG A 56 -4.21 4.43 -11.47
C ARG A 56 -3.09 5.27 -10.85
N THR A 57 -2.35 6.02 -11.66
CA THR A 57 -1.32 6.93 -11.11
C THR A 57 -1.96 7.99 -10.22
N ALA A 58 -1.27 8.30 -9.12
CA ALA A 58 -1.64 9.36 -8.21
C ALA A 58 -3.04 9.19 -7.60
N GLN A 59 -3.57 7.97 -7.62
CA GLN A 59 -4.85 7.59 -7.03
C GLN A 59 -4.73 7.50 -5.51
N VAL A 60 -5.76 7.98 -4.81
CA VAL A 60 -5.94 7.72 -3.37
C VAL A 60 -6.62 6.36 -3.22
N LEU A 61 -6.02 5.48 -2.42
CA LEU A 61 -6.44 4.09 -2.27
C LEU A 61 -6.86 3.81 -0.83
N GLU A 62 -7.79 2.88 -0.68
CA GLU A 62 -8.09 2.29 0.63
C GLU A 62 -6.93 1.41 1.10
N PRO A 63 -6.68 1.32 2.42
CA PRO A 63 -5.63 0.46 2.96
C PRO A 63 -5.82 -1.01 2.57
N LEU A 64 -4.72 -1.69 2.27
CA LEU A 64 -4.71 -3.14 2.06
C LEU A 64 -4.97 -3.89 3.37
N LEU A 65 -4.49 -3.33 4.48
CA LEU A 65 -4.64 -3.90 5.80
C LEU A 65 -4.71 -2.79 6.85
N GLN A 66 -5.60 -2.96 7.82
CA GLN A 66 -5.64 -2.19 9.06
C GLN A 66 -5.43 -3.15 10.23
N VAL A 67 -4.49 -2.83 11.11
CA VAL A 67 -4.20 -3.61 12.32
C VAL A 67 -4.18 -2.71 13.55
N THR A 68 -4.65 -3.28 14.66
CA THR A 68 -4.55 -2.67 15.98
C THR A 68 -3.18 -3.01 16.57
N LEU A 69 -2.42 -1.96 16.93
CA LEU A 69 -1.12 -2.08 17.59
C LEU A 69 -1.23 -1.49 19.00
N PRO A 70 -1.37 -2.32 20.04
CA PRO A 70 -1.29 -1.85 21.42
C PRO A 70 0.07 -1.22 21.73
N PRO A 71 0.17 -0.33 22.74
CA PRO A 71 1.44 0.22 23.19
C PRO A 71 2.45 -0.88 23.50
N SER A 72 3.71 -0.67 23.12
CA SER A 72 4.82 -1.60 23.35
C SER A 72 4.69 -2.98 22.68
N ASN A 73 3.74 -3.17 21.76
CA ASN A 73 3.60 -4.39 20.99
C ASN A 73 4.25 -4.27 19.60
N GLN A 74 4.56 -5.44 19.03
CA GLN A 74 5.00 -5.60 17.65
C GLN A 74 4.03 -6.52 16.90
N ARG A 75 3.80 -6.24 15.62
CA ARG A 75 3.06 -7.11 14.70
C ARG A 75 3.92 -7.34 13.47
N ASN A 76 4.09 -8.59 13.08
CA ASN A 76 4.73 -8.95 11.82
C ASN A 76 3.69 -8.99 10.71
N VAL A 77 3.96 -8.26 9.63
CA VAL A 77 3.13 -8.24 8.42
C VAL A 77 4.05 -8.49 7.24
N GLN A 78 3.72 -9.50 6.44
CA GLN A 78 4.42 -9.81 5.20
C GLN A 78 3.54 -9.42 4.02
N LEU A 79 4.11 -8.62 3.11
CA LEU A 79 3.52 -8.29 1.82
C LEU A 79 4.38 -8.92 0.73
N ASP A 80 3.81 -9.89 0.01
CA ASP A 80 4.44 -10.44 -1.18
C ASP A 80 3.88 -9.75 -2.42
N LEU A 81 4.78 -9.10 -3.16
CA LEU A 81 4.53 -8.41 -4.41
C LEU A 81 5.29 -9.13 -5.53
N ILE A 82 4.57 -9.81 -6.42
CA ILE A 82 5.15 -10.30 -7.68
C ILE A 82 5.04 -9.14 -8.66
N TYR A 83 6.18 -8.51 -8.98
CA TYR A 83 6.22 -7.33 -9.83
C TYR A 83 5.95 -7.70 -11.30
N PRO A 84 4.80 -7.29 -11.88
CA PRO A 84 4.47 -7.57 -13.27
C PRO A 84 5.43 -6.86 -14.24
N PRO A 85 5.78 -7.48 -15.39
CA PRO A 85 6.68 -6.89 -16.37
C PRO A 85 6.13 -5.61 -17.02
N ASP A 86 4.82 -5.39 -16.99
CA ASP A 86 4.09 -4.24 -17.53
C ASP A 86 3.84 -3.13 -16.48
N SER A 87 4.33 -3.28 -15.25
CA SER A 87 4.14 -2.27 -14.21
C SER A 87 5.01 -1.02 -14.42
N THR A 88 4.38 0.14 -14.27
CA THR A 88 5.03 1.45 -14.43
C THR A 88 5.39 2.03 -13.06
N PRO A 89 6.69 2.15 -12.71
CA PRO A 89 7.11 2.68 -11.41
C PRO A 89 6.86 4.18 -11.27
N PRO A 90 6.77 4.72 -10.03
CA PRO A 90 7.08 4.07 -8.76
C PRO A 90 5.90 3.38 -8.05
N GLN A 91 6.20 2.34 -7.27
CA GLN A 91 5.31 1.71 -6.31
C GLN A 91 5.90 1.88 -4.91
N VAL A 92 5.09 2.34 -3.97
CA VAL A 92 5.52 2.66 -2.61
C VAL A 92 4.70 1.89 -1.61
N VAL A 93 5.36 1.19 -0.68
CA VAL A 93 4.70 0.58 0.47
C VAL A 93 4.67 1.61 1.59
N THR A 94 3.47 2.01 1.97
CA THR A 94 3.24 3.07 2.96
C THR A 94 2.65 2.47 4.23
N VAL A 95 3.29 2.78 5.35
CA VAL A 95 2.84 2.42 6.69
C VAL A 95 2.47 3.70 7.44
N ARG A 96 1.24 3.77 7.95
CA ARG A 96 0.76 4.95 8.71
C ARG A 96 0.04 4.57 9.99
N THR A 97 0.08 5.44 10.98
CA THR A 97 -0.89 5.43 12.08
C THR A 97 -2.20 6.04 11.59
N LEU A 98 -3.32 5.60 12.13
CA LEU A 98 -4.59 6.28 11.87
C LEU A 98 -4.55 7.60 12.63
N GLU A 99 -4.78 8.71 11.93
CA GLU A 99 -5.01 9.99 12.59
C GLU A 99 -6.31 9.87 13.40
N LYS A 100 -6.32 10.43 14.62
CA LYS A 100 -7.49 10.46 15.49
C LYS A 100 -8.47 11.54 15.04
#